data_AF-A0A174JBB2-F1
#
_entry.id   AF-A0A174JBB2-F1
#
_cell.length_a   1.000
_cell.length_b   1.000
_cell.length_c   1.000
_cell.angle_alpha   90.00
_cell.angle_beta   90.00
_cell.angle_gamma   90.00
#
_symmetry.space_group_name_H-M   'P 1'
#
loop_
_entity.id
_entity.type
_entity.pdbx_description
1 polymer ?
#
loop_
_entity_poly.entity_id
_entity_poly.type
_entity_poly.pdbx_seq_one_letter_code
_entity_poly.pdbx_strand_id
1 'polypeptide(L)'
;MEINYGAVFDVEVPETTTGAEETEAAEPSENDTTTAAAQGAEEQEAAAPAVEETEESEQPQTEAPEQEPKTDRDAQFAAARRKAEAERDAAIAQAKEDAQKQVDEFFKNSGLMNPYTGQPITTRAEYEAYRERFEADQKAKLMEKAGITQEEFQAFVQGLPEVRAARQAKAEAEAAARQAREQEAKARVDEQLRQIQAIDPTVKELGDLAKLDTYPKLYDMVKRGYSILDAYRLANYDTLTQRAAEASRKAAINSVQSKQHLKATESRGGGAIPVPDSVLEEYRALNPGATKEEIQKHYQSYMKNSRKEQ
;
A
#
# COMPACT_ATOMS: atom_id res chain seq x y z
N MET A 1 6.27 8.26 -12.86
CA MET A 1 5.50 7.89 -14.04
C MET A 1 4.15 7.41 -13.57
N GLU A 2 3.10 8.18 -13.86
CA GLU A 2 1.72 7.75 -13.65
C GLU A 2 1.39 6.70 -14.71
N ILE A 3 0.94 5.53 -14.25
CA ILE A 3 0.36 4.53 -15.13
C ILE A 3 -0.94 5.14 -15.63
N ASN A 4 -1.07 5.29 -16.95
CA ASN A 4 -2.34 5.70 -17.54
C ASN A 4 -3.30 4.51 -17.52
N TYR A 5 -3.98 4.33 -16.39
CA TYR A 5 -4.89 3.21 -16.14
C TYR A 5 -6.10 3.21 -17.09
N GLY A 6 -6.38 4.30 -17.80
CA GLY A 6 -7.42 4.34 -18.84
C GLY A 6 -7.15 3.38 -20.00
N ALA A 7 -5.88 3.15 -20.36
CA ALA A 7 -5.51 2.26 -21.47
C ALA A 7 -5.68 0.76 -21.15
N VAL A 8 -5.81 0.39 -19.87
CA VAL A 8 -5.99 -1.01 -19.44
C VAL A 8 -7.44 -1.46 -19.62
N PHE A 9 -8.40 -0.53 -19.61
CA PHE A 9 -9.83 -0.83 -19.75
C PHE A 9 -10.34 -0.82 -21.20
N ASP A 10 -9.52 -0.39 -22.17
CA ASP A 10 -9.89 -0.22 -23.59
C ASP A 10 -9.38 -1.37 -24.50
N VAL A 11 -8.92 -2.49 -23.93
CA VAL A 11 -8.55 -3.68 -24.73
C VAL A 11 -9.81 -4.48 -25.04
N GLU A 12 -10.26 -4.37 -26.30
CA GLU A 12 -11.33 -5.13 -26.94
C GLU A 12 -11.39 -6.59 -26.50
N VAL A 13 -12.54 -7.00 -25.98
CA VAL A 13 -12.99 -8.38 -25.86
C VAL A 13 -13.42 -8.86 -27.25
N PRO A 14 -12.77 -9.88 -27.87
CA PRO A 14 -13.31 -10.50 -29.07
C PRO A 14 -14.45 -11.46 -28.69
N GLU A 15 -15.63 -11.22 -29.28
CA GLU A 15 -16.80 -12.07 -29.22
C GLU A 15 -16.65 -13.41 -29.97
N THR A 16 -17.12 -14.49 -29.33
CA THR A 16 -17.76 -15.71 -29.88
C THR A 16 -16.94 -16.76 -30.69
N THR A 17 -16.83 -17.97 -30.12
CA THR A 17 -17.16 -19.27 -30.77
C THR A 17 -16.89 -20.44 -29.78
N THR A 18 -17.91 -21.11 -29.23
CA THR A 18 -18.54 -22.38 -29.66
C THR A 18 -17.73 -23.66 -29.36
N GLY A 19 -18.23 -24.51 -28.45
CA GLY A 19 -18.23 -25.98 -28.63
C GLY A 19 -17.41 -26.88 -27.68
N ALA A 20 -18.15 -27.56 -26.78
CA ALA A 20 -18.10 -29.00 -26.40
C ALA A 20 -16.98 -29.63 -25.53
N GLU A 21 -17.47 -30.23 -24.42
CA GLU A 21 -17.12 -31.53 -23.77
C GLU A 21 -15.70 -31.70 -23.14
N GLU A 22 -15.45 -32.43 -22.04
CA GLU A 22 -16.20 -33.32 -21.13
C GLU A 22 -15.32 -33.54 -19.85
N THR A 23 -15.96 -33.82 -18.69
CA THR A 23 -15.60 -34.70 -17.54
C THR A 23 -14.12 -35.06 -17.18
N GLU A 24 -13.64 -35.12 -15.92
CA GLU A 24 -14.01 -36.04 -14.81
C GLU A 24 -13.28 -35.74 -13.46
N ALA A 25 -13.91 -36.13 -12.32
CA ALA A 25 -13.44 -36.66 -11.00
C ALA A 25 -12.19 -36.10 -10.24
N ALA A 26 -12.31 -35.56 -9.02
CA ALA A 26 -12.36 -36.18 -7.66
C ALA A 26 -11.02 -36.79 -7.14
N GLU A 27 -10.25 -36.08 -6.28
CA GLU A 27 -10.12 -36.21 -4.79
C GLU A 27 -9.02 -37.21 -4.30
N PRO A 28 -8.57 -37.25 -3.02
CA PRO A 28 -7.51 -36.43 -2.39
C PRO A 28 -6.41 -37.31 -1.69
N SER A 29 -5.41 -36.74 -0.99
CA SER A 29 -4.75 -37.43 0.15
C SER A 29 -3.94 -36.51 1.07
N GLU A 30 -4.03 -36.86 2.35
CA GLU A 30 -3.58 -36.21 3.58
C GLU A 30 -2.16 -36.66 4.04
N ASN A 31 -1.81 -36.24 5.28
CA ASN A 31 -0.64 -36.45 6.17
C ASN A 31 0.48 -35.41 6.06
N ASP A 32 0.63 -34.44 6.97
CA ASP A 32 0.73 -34.45 8.46
C ASP A 32 2.09 -34.95 8.98
N THR A 33 2.65 -34.18 9.92
CA THR A 33 3.57 -34.50 11.03
C THR A 33 4.76 -33.51 11.22
N THR A 34 4.51 -32.51 12.08
CA THR A 34 5.19 -32.21 13.38
C THR A 34 6.71 -31.90 13.51
N THR A 35 6.97 -30.92 14.41
CA THR A 35 8.14 -30.64 15.31
C THR A 35 9.15 -29.58 14.84
N ALA A 36 9.78 -28.72 15.67
CA ALA A 36 9.57 -28.15 17.02
C ALA A 36 10.74 -27.16 17.32
N ALA A 37 10.48 -26.10 18.11
CA ALA A 37 11.41 -25.32 19.00
C ALA A 37 12.60 -24.53 18.37
N ALA A 38 13.16 -23.42 18.89
CA ALA A 38 13.17 -22.72 20.20
C ALA A 38 13.65 -21.24 19.99
N GLN A 39 13.09 -20.22 20.68
CA GLN A 39 13.60 -19.46 21.86
C GLN A 39 14.53 -18.24 21.64
N GLY A 40 14.23 -17.16 22.40
CA GLY A 40 15.07 -15.97 22.71
C GLY A 40 14.27 -14.66 22.60
N ALA A 41 13.53 -14.16 23.60
CA ALA A 41 13.92 -13.48 24.86
C ALA A 41 14.58 -12.09 24.66
N GLU A 42 13.83 -11.01 24.92
CA GLU A 42 14.30 -9.84 25.70
C GLU A 42 13.11 -8.96 26.14
N GLU A 43 13.13 -8.61 27.43
CA GLU A 43 12.21 -7.78 28.19
C GLU A 43 12.61 -6.29 28.07
N GLN A 44 11.67 -5.33 28.05
CA GLN A 44 11.83 -4.11 28.86
C GLN A 44 10.53 -3.30 29.05
N GLU A 45 10.14 -3.26 30.33
CA GLU A 45 9.59 -2.18 31.17
C GLU A 45 8.47 -1.22 30.70
N ALA A 46 7.44 -1.23 31.56
CA ALA A 46 6.40 -0.24 31.72
C ALA A 46 6.88 0.96 32.56
N ALA A 47 6.32 2.14 32.27
CA ALA A 47 6.29 3.26 33.21
C ALA A 47 4.89 3.88 33.25
N ALA A 48 4.22 3.71 34.39
CA ALA A 48 3.11 4.57 34.83
C ALA A 48 3.70 5.77 35.59
N PRO A 49 2.95 6.88 35.69
CA PRO A 49 2.66 7.32 37.06
C PRO A 49 1.20 7.78 37.28
N ALA A 50 0.67 7.28 38.39
CA ALA A 50 -0.06 7.96 39.46
C ALA A 50 -1.05 9.09 39.13
N VAL A 51 -2.30 8.77 39.45
CA VAL A 51 -3.43 9.64 39.82
C VAL A 51 -3.16 10.44 41.09
N GLU A 52 -3.65 11.69 41.13
CA GLU A 52 -4.15 12.31 42.37
C GLU A 52 -5.38 13.17 42.03
N GLU A 53 -6.46 12.94 42.78
CA GLU A 53 -7.81 13.51 42.66
C GLU A 53 -7.88 15.01 42.95
N THR A 54 -8.81 15.71 42.31
CA THR A 54 -9.66 16.68 43.03
C THR A 54 -11.04 16.77 42.37
N GLU A 55 -12.04 16.88 43.24
CA GLU A 55 -13.46 16.60 43.09
C GLU A 55 -14.25 17.57 42.19
N GLU A 56 -15.27 16.99 41.56
CA GLU A 56 -16.67 17.43 41.48
C GLU A 56 -16.99 18.91 41.16
N SER A 57 -17.57 19.15 39.99
CA SER A 57 -18.60 20.19 39.77
C SER A 57 -19.43 19.88 38.52
N GLU A 58 -20.68 19.51 38.79
CA GLU A 58 -21.93 19.67 38.03
C GLU A 58 -21.89 20.01 36.52
N GLN A 59 -22.64 19.20 35.75
CA GLN A 59 -23.16 19.56 34.42
C GLN A 59 -23.91 20.90 34.46
N PRO A 60 -23.96 21.61 33.32
CA PRO A 60 -25.12 21.40 32.47
C PRO A 60 -24.74 21.12 31.01
N GLN A 61 -25.52 20.24 30.39
CA GLN A 61 -25.66 20.18 28.95
C GLN A 61 -26.11 21.57 28.45
N THR A 62 -25.28 22.21 27.64
CA THR A 62 -25.74 23.21 26.66
C THR A 62 -24.80 23.21 25.47
N GLU A 63 -25.45 23.01 24.32
CA GLU A 63 -25.08 23.49 22.99
C GLU A 63 -24.02 22.71 22.21
N ALA A 64 -24.50 22.25 21.05
CA ALA A 64 -23.73 21.69 19.96
C ALA A 64 -22.58 22.62 19.56
N PRO A 65 -21.39 22.08 19.22
CA PRO A 65 -20.52 22.83 18.35
C PRO A 65 -21.18 22.79 16.97
N GLU A 66 -21.81 23.91 16.62
CA GLU A 66 -22.10 24.24 15.23
C GLU A 66 -20.87 23.89 14.39
N GLN A 67 -21.07 23.01 13.43
CA GLN A 67 -20.08 22.66 12.43
C GLN A 67 -19.82 23.93 11.62
N GLU A 68 -18.80 24.69 12.00
CA GLU A 68 -18.21 25.68 11.10
C GLU A 68 -17.90 24.99 9.76
N PRO A 69 -18.20 25.64 8.62
CA PRO A 69 -18.19 24.98 7.33
C PRO A 69 -16.75 24.55 7.00
N LYS A 70 -16.49 23.23 7.02
CA LYS A 70 -15.20 22.63 6.65
C LYS A 70 -14.66 23.14 5.30
N THR A 71 -15.53 23.66 4.44
CA THR A 71 -15.24 24.31 3.15
C THR A 71 -14.35 25.55 3.23
N ASP A 72 -14.48 26.42 4.25
CA ASP A 72 -13.68 27.66 4.31
C ASP A 72 -12.24 27.39 4.71
N ARG A 73 -12.05 26.45 5.65
CA ARG A 73 -10.73 26.04 6.12
C ARG A 73 -9.96 25.27 5.05
N ASP A 74 -10.64 24.37 4.33
CA ASP A 74 -10.06 23.64 3.19
C ASP A 74 -9.71 24.59 2.03
N ALA A 75 -10.54 25.62 1.78
CA ALA A 75 -10.23 26.66 0.80
C ALA A 75 -9.00 27.50 1.19
N GLN A 76 -8.84 27.83 2.47
CA GLN A 76 -7.67 28.52 2.99
C GLN A 76 -6.38 27.68 2.85
N PHE A 77 -6.42 26.39 3.16
CA PHE A 77 -5.27 25.49 2.96
C PHE A 77 -4.95 25.26 1.48
N ALA A 78 -5.96 25.16 0.62
CA ALA A 78 -5.78 25.07 -0.83
C ALA A 78 -5.17 26.37 -1.41
N ALA A 79 -5.62 27.54 -0.95
CA ALA A 79 -5.05 28.82 -1.31
C ALA A 79 -3.61 28.97 -0.80
N ALA A 80 -3.32 28.52 0.43
CA ALA A 80 -1.99 28.50 1.00
C ALA A 80 -1.03 27.59 0.21
N ARG A 81 -1.50 26.40 -0.22
CA ARG A 81 -0.72 25.50 -1.07
C ARG A 81 -0.42 26.09 -2.44
N ARG A 82 -1.41 26.69 -3.11
CA ARG A 82 -1.20 27.39 -4.39
C ARG A 82 -0.20 28.54 -4.25
N LYS A 83 -0.25 29.28 -3.14
CA LYS A 83 0.71 30.36 -2.86
C LYS A 83 2.12 29.81 -2.65
N ALA A 84 2.27 28.72 -1.92
CA ALA A 84 3.55 28.06 -1.68
C ALA A 84 4.15 27.43 -2.95
N GLU A 85 3.32 26.80 -3.79
CA GLU A 85 3.73 26.28 -5.11
C GLU A 85 4.14 27.42 -6.04
N ALA A 86 3.35 28.51 -6.11
CA ALA A 86 3.70 29.69 -6.91
C ALA A 86 5.00 30.37 -6.43
N GLU A 87 5.23 30.44 -5.12
CA GLU A 87 6.48 30.98 -4.56
C GLU A 87 7.68 30.07 -4.87
N ARG A 88 7.50 28.75 -4.85
CA ARG A 88 8.53 27.78 -5.28
C ARG A 88 8.84 27.91 -6.75
N ASP A 89 7.81 27.99 -7.60
CA ASP A 89 7.98 28.15 -9.04
C ASP A 89 8.63 29.50 -9.37
N ALA A 90 8.24 30.57 -8.68
CA ALA A 90 8.87 31.88 -8.80
C ALA A 90 10.34 31.84 -8.36
N ALA A 91 10.66 31.15 -7.26
CA ALA A 91 12.05 30.98 -6.79
C ALA A 91 12.89 30.17 -7.80
N ILE A 92 12.33 29.13 -8.41
CA ILE A 92 13.00 28.36 -9.46
C ILE A 92 13.19 29.20 -10.73
N ALA A 93 12.20 30.01 -11.09
CA ALA A 93 12.28 30.91 -12.24
C ALA A 93 13.36 31.99 -12.02
N GLN A 94 13.38 32.63 -10.85
CA GLN A 94 14.42 33.58 -10.48
C GLN A 94 15.80 32.93 -10.46
N ALA A 95 15.95 31.74 -9.86
CA ALA A 95 17.21 31.02 -9.86
C ALA A 95 17.70 30.68 -11.27
N LYS A 96 16.80 30.32 -12.19
CA LYS A 96 17.13 30.11 -13.61
C LYS A 96 17.52 31.41 -14.30
N GLU A 97 16.82 32.51 -14.05
CA GLU A 97 17.13 33.82 -14.62
C GLU A 97 18.50 34.32 -14.13
N ASP A 98 18.80 34.18 -12.85
CA ASP A 98 20.09 34.56 -12.28
C ASP A 98 21.22 33.67 -12.82
N ALA A 99 20.98 32.36 -12.98
CA ALA A 99 21.93 31.47 -13.63
C ALA A 99 22.15 31.85 -15.11
N GLN A 100 21.09 32.24 -15.84
CA GLN A 100 21.21 32.73 -17.21
C GLN A 100 22.02 34.03 -17.27
N LYS A 101 21.76 35.00 -16.38
CA LYS A 101 22.53 36.24 -16.30
C LYS A 101 24.01 36.00 -16.04
N GLN A 102 24.36 35.09 -15.13
CA GLN A 102 25.74 34.71 -14.86
C GLN A 102 26.42 34.09 -16.08
N VAL A 103 25.70 33.22 -16.80
CA VAL A 103 26.19 32.61 -18.04
C VAL A 103 26.36 33.66 -19.15
N ASP A 104 25.41 34.57 -19.30
CA ASP A 104 25.49 35.64 -20.30
C ASP A 104 26.61 36.65 -19.96
N GLU A 105 26.82 36.95 -18.68
CA GLU A 105 27.95 37.78 -18.23
C GLU A 105 29.30 37.10 -18.52
N PHE A 106 29.38 35.78 -18.36
CA PHE A 106 30.53 35.00 -18.79
C PHE A 106 30.76 35.11 -20.31
N PHE A 107 29.71 34.97 -21.14
CA PHE A 107 29.85 35.11 -22.60
C PHE A 107 30.25 36.53 -23.00
N LYS A 108 29.67 37.58 -22.41
CA LYS A 108 30.07 38.98 -22.62
C LYS A 108 31.56 39.21 -22.32
N ASN A 109 32.07 38.60 -21.23
CA ASN A 109 33.46 38.76 -20.83
C ASN A 109 34.44 37.83 -21.57
N SER A 110 33.93 36.81 -22.27
CA SER A 110 34.75 35.82 -22.99
C SER A 110 35.43 36.35 -24.25
N GLY A 111 34.96 37.48 -24.79
CA GLY A 111 35.48 38.06 -26.03
C GLY A 111 35.25 37.19 -27.27
N LEU A 112 34.37 36.18 -27.21
CA LEU A 112 34.02 35.35 -28.35
C LEU A 112 33.35 36.20 -29.44
N MET A 113 33.85 36.09 -30.67
CA MET A 113 33.27 36.75 -31.84
C MET A 113 32.59 35.72 -32.73
N ASN A 114 31.41 36.07 -33.25
CA ASN A 114 30.75 35.26 -34.25
C ASN A 114 31.37 35.58 -35.63
N PRO A 115 32.06 34.64 -36.29
CA PRO A 115 32.69 34.87 -37.59
C PRO A 115 31.69 35.10 -38.73
N TYR A 116 30.40 34.75 -38.57
CA TYR A 116 29.38 34.95 -39.59
C TYR A 116 28.74 36.33 -39.53
N THR A 117 28.56 36.89 -38.33
CA THR A 117 27.93 38.22 -38.16
C THR A 117 28.95 39.32 -37.86
N GLY A 118 30.18 38.96 -37.49
CA GLY A 118 31.21 39.90 -37.04
C GLY A 118 30.91 40.56 -35.69
N GLN A 119 29.90 40.07 -34.97
CA GLN A 119 29.47 40.61 -33.67
C GLN A 119 29.95 39.73 -32.51
N PRO A 120 30.19 40.30 -31.32
CA PRO A 120 30.48 39.52 -30.12
C PRO A 120 29.31 38.61 -29.74
N ILE A 121 29.61 37.39 -29.32
CA ILE A 121 28.64 36.45 -28.75
C ILE A 121 28.49 36.77 -27.27
N THR A 122 27.31 37.26 -26.89
CA THR A 122 27.05 37.79 -25.54
C THR A 122 26.12 36.93 -24.72
N THR A 123 25.42 35.98 -25.35
CA THR A 123 24.48 35.09 -24.67
C THR A 123 24.74 33.64 -25.05
N ARG A 124 24.26 32.72 -24.19
CA ARG A 124 24.32 31.28 -24.49
C ARG A 124 23.57 30.93 -25.78
N ALA A 125 22.40 31.54 -26.00
CA ALA A 125 21.57 31.28 -27.17
C ALA A 125 22.28 31.71 -28.47
N GLU A 126 22.98 32.85 -28.45
CA GLU A 126 23.80 33.29 -29.59
C GLU A 126 24.96 32.33 -29.88
N TYR A 127 25.59 31.78 -28.84
CA TYR A 127 26.65 30.79 -28.99
C TYR A 127 26.13 29.48 -29.60
N GLU A 128 24.99 28.99 -29.13
CA GLU A 128 24.35 27.78 -29.66
C GLU A 128 23.95 27.98 -31.13
N ALA A 129 23.34 29.12 -31.48
CA ALA A 129 22.99 29.44 -32.87
C ALA A 129 24.23 29.57 -33.77
N TYR A 130 25.31 30.18 -33.27
CA TYR A 130 26.61 30.21 -33.97
C TYR A 130 27.12 28.79 -34.23
N ARG A 131 27.15 27.96 -33.18
CA ARG A 131 27.66 26.60 -33.25
C ARG A 131 26.85 25.75 -34.23
N GLU A 132 25.53 25.83 -34.19
CA GLU A 132 24.65 25.14 -35.13
C GLU A 132 24.92 25.57 -36.59
N ARG A 133 25.06 26.88 -36.85
CA ARG A 133 25.42 27.36 -38.19
C ARG A 133 26.81 26.90 -38.61
N PHE A 134 27.77 26.92 -37.70
CA PHE A 134 29.12 26.44 -37.97
C PHE A 134 29.14 24.96 -38.31
N GLU A 135 28.45 24.14 -37.53
CA GLU A 135 28.31 22.70 -37.78
C GLU A 135 27.56 22.43 -39.10
N ALA A 136 26.50 23.20 -39.39
CA ALA A 136 25.75 23.08 -40.64
C ALA A 136 26.60 23.46 -41.86
N ASP A 137 27.36 24.56 -41.79
CA ASP A 137 28.24 25.04 -42.85
C ASP A 137 29.45 24.10 -43.06
N GLN A 138 30.03 23.60 -41.98
CA GLN A 138 31.08 22.56 -42.04
C GLN A 138 30.56 21.27 -42.68
N LYS A 139 29.35 20.84 -42.31
CA LYS A 139 28.70 19.69 -42.91
C LYS A 139 28.40 19.94 -44.40
N ALA A 140 27.88 21.12 -44.76
CA ALA A 140 27.61 21.50 -46.13
C ALA A 140 28.87 21.50 -46.99
N LYS A 141 29.96 22.11 -46.51
CA LYS A 141 31.28 22.10 -47.16
C LYS A 141 31.85 20.70 -47.30
N LEU A 142 31.69 19.85 -46.29
CA LEU A 142 32.12 18.44 -46.35
C LEU A 142 31.32 17.67 -47.40
N MET A 143 30.00 17.87 -47.45
CA MET A 143 29.10 17.28 -48.45
C MET A 143 29.44 17.76 -49.87
N GLU A 144 29.66 19.06 -50.06
CA GLU A 144 30.06 19.67 -51.34
C GLU A 144 31.42 19.14 -51.81
N LYS A 145 32.41 19.09 -50.92
CA LYS A 145 33.76 18.58 -51.23
C LYS A 145 33.76 17.08 -51.53
N ALA A 146 32.89 16.32 -50.88
CA ALA A 146 32.73 14.89 -51.14
C ALA A 146 31.87 14.62 -52.39
N GLY A 147 31.11 15.61 -52.88
CA GLY A 147 30.15 15.44 -53.98
C GLY A 147 28.96 14.54 -53.60
N ILE A 148 28.61 14.46 -52.31
CA ILE A 148 27.60 13.54 -51.77
C ILE A 148 26.40 14.36 -51.26
N THR A 149 25.19 13.88 -51.53
CA THR A 149 23.95 14.50 -51.04
C THR A 149 23.71 14.22 -49.55
N GLN A 150 22.84 15.01 -48.90
CA GLN A 150 22.52 14.82 -47.48
C GLN A 150 21.89 13.46 -47.16
N GLU A 151 21.14 12.89 -48.10
CA GLU A 151 20.50 11.58 -47.98
C GLU A 151 21.53 10.46 -48.06
N GLU A 152 22.46 10.55 -49.01
CA GLU A 152 23.58 9.60 -49.16
C GLU A 152 24.52 9.66 -47.96
N PHE A 153 24.81 10.84 -47.41
CA PHE A 153 25.59 10.98 -46.17
C PHE A 153 24.89 10.30 -44.99
N GLN A 154 23.57 10.47 -44.85
CA GLN A 154 22.81 9.78 -43.81
C GLN A 154 22.81 8.27 -44.02
N ALA A 155 22.61 7.78 -45.24
CA ALA A 155 22.67 6.36 -45.56
C ALA A 155 24.07 5.78 -45.24
N PHE A 156 25.14 6.52 -45.54
CA PHE A 156 26.50 6.14 -45.19
C PHE A 156 26.70 6.05 -43.67
N VAL A 157 26.31 7.08 -42.91
CA VAL A 157 26.41 7.08 -41.43
C VAL A 157 25.59 5.95 -40.83
N GLN A 158 24.38 5.69 -41.34
CA GLN A 158 23.55 4.57 -40.92
C GLN A 158 24.17 3.21 -41.28
N GLY A 159 24.95 3.16 -42.34
CA GLY A 159 25.72 2.00 -42.76
C GLY A 159 26.94 1.71 -41.90
N LEU A 160 27.43 2.64 -41.08
CA LEU A 160 28.61 2.40 -40.23
C LEU A 160 28.30 1.35 -39.14
N PRO A 161 29.19 0.37 -38.91
CA PRO A 161 28.95 -0.71 -37.95
C PRO A 161 28.77 -0.18 -36.52
N GLU A 162 29.49 0.86 -36.12
CA GLU A 162 29.36 1.49 -34.81
C GLU A 162 27.98 2.13 -34.60
N VAL A 163 27.45 2.81 -35.63
CA VAL A 163 26.13 3.45 -35.57
C VAL A 163 25.03 2.40 -35.54
N ARG A 164 25.17 1.32 -36.31
CA ARG A 164 24.22 0.19 -36.27
C ARG A 164 24.22 -0.47 -34.90
N ALA A 165 25.39 -0.77 -34.33
CA ALA A 165 25.52 -1.36 -33.01
C ALA A 165 24.95 -0.44 -31.93
N ALA A 166 25.25 0.85 -31.96
CA ALA A 166 24.71 1.83 -31.01
C ALA A 166 23.18 1.96 -31.13
N ARG A 167 22.63 1.94 -32.35
CA ARG A 167 21.17 1.95 -32.55
C ARG A 167 20.50 0.67 -32.07
N GLN A 168 21.09 -0.49 -32.36
CA GLN A 168 20.59 -1.77 -31.87
C GLN A 168 20.60 -1.83 -30.34
N ALA A 169 21.72 -1.46 -29.72
CA ALA A 169 21.82 -1.40 -28.26
C ALA A 169 20.80 -0.43 -27.65
N LYS A 170 20.58 0.74 -28.27
CA LYS A 170 19.54 1.68 -27.81
C LYS A 170 18.13 1.11 -27.99
N ALA A 171 17.84 0.49 -29.12
CA ALA A 171 16.54 -0.11 -29.39
C ALA A 171 16.25 -1.28 -28.44
N GLU A 172 17.25 -2.10 -28.14
CA GLU A 172 17.16 -3.18 -27.16
C GLU A 172 16.98 -2.65 -25.75
N ALA A 173 17.73 -1.62 -25.35
CA ALA A 173 17.57 -0.99 -24.05
C ALA A 173 16.20 -0.31 -23.90
N GLU A 174 15.70 0.33 -24.94
CA GLU A 174 14.37 0.95 -24.96
C GLU A 174 13.26 -0.11 -24.94
N ALA A 175 13.42 -1.20 -25.70
CA ALA A 175 12.50 -2.34 -25.67
C ALA A 175 12.48 -3.03 -24.30
N ALA A 176 13.65 -3.27 -23.71
CA ALA A 176 13.78 -3.83 -22.36
C ALA A 176 13.18 -2.89 -21.30
N ALA A 177 13.44 -1.58 -21.40
CA ALA A 177 12.84 -0.59 -20.51
C ALA A 177 11.32 -0.53 -20.68
N ARG A 178 10.80 -0.64 -21.91
CA ARG A 178 9.37 -0.70 -22.18
C ARG A 178 8.74 -1.96 -21.58
N GLN A 179 9.36 -3.12 -21.80
CA GLN A 179 8.90 -4.39 -21.23
C GLN A 179 8.92 -4.34 -19.70
N ALA A 180 9.98 -3.80 -19.08
CA ALA A 180 10.07 -3.63 -17.64
C ALA A 180 8.96 -2.71 -17.10
N ARG A 181 8.69 -1.58 -17.77
CA ARG A 181 7.59 -0.68 -17.38
C ARG A 181 6.22 -1.34 -17.52
N GLU A 182 6.00 -2.11 -18.59
CA GLU A 182 4.75 -2.85 -18.79
C GLU A 182 4.57 -3.95 -17.74
N GLN A 183 5.63 -4.67 -17.38
CA GLN A 183 5.61 -5.67 -16.31
C GLN A 183 5.37 -5.04 -14.93
N GLU A 184 6.03 -3.92 -14.64
CA GLU A 184 5.81 -3.18 -13.39
C GLU A 184 4.37 -2.64 -13.31
N ALA A 185 3.84 -2.12 -14.42
CA ALA A 185 2.46 -1.65 -14.48
C ALA A 185 1.46 -2.80 -14.25
N LYS A 186 1.67 -3.96 -14.89
CA LYS A 186 0.86 -5.16 -14.66
C LYS A 186 0.93 -5.63 -13.21
N ALA A 187 2.13 -5.76 -12.65
CA ALA A 187 2.32 -6.19 -11.27
C ALA A 187 1.63 -5.25 -10.27
N ARG A 188 1.65 -3.94 -10.52
CA ARG A 188 0.92 -2.96 -9.70
C ARG A 188 -0.60 -3.09 -9.81
N VAL A 189 -1.12 -3.36 -11.01
CA VAL A 189 -2.55 -3.61 -11.21
C VAL A 189 -2.97 -4.91 -10.52
N ASP A 190 -2.18 -5.97 -10.65
CA ASP A 190 -2.44 -7.27 -10.02
C ASP A 190 -2.41 -7.17 -8.48
N GLU A 191 -1.46 -6.43 -7.92
CA GLU A 191 -1.39 -6.17 -6.49
C GLU A 191 -2.61 -5.36 -6.00
N GLN A 192 -3.02 -4.34 -6.75
CA GLN A 192 -4.25 -3.58 -6.42
C GLN A 192 -5.48 -4.47 -6.48
N LEU A 193 -5.58 -5.35 -7.48
CA LEU A 193 -6.68 -6.31 -7.60
C LEU A 193 -6.70 -7.29 -6.43
N ARG A 194 -5.54 -7.82 -6.02
CA ARG A 194 -5.40 -8.68 -4.84
C ARG A 194 -5.86 -7.97 -3.56
N GLN A 195 -5.52 -6.70 -3.39
CA GLN A 195 -5.96 -5.90 -2.25
C GLN A 195 -7.47 -5.62 -2.29
N ILE A 196 -8.06 -5.41 -3.47
CA ILE A 196 -9.51 -5.31 -3.63
C ILE A 196 -10.18 -6.64 -3.28
N GLN A 197 -9.65 -7.77 -3.75
CA GLN A 197 -10.17 -9.10 -3.46
C GLN A 197 -10.16 -9.42 -1.95
N ALA A 198 -9.15 -8.92 -1.22
CA ALA A 198 -9.09 -9.05 0.24
C ALA A 198 -10.18 -8.23 0.97
N ILE A 199 -10.63 -7.13 0.37
CA ILE A 199 -11.71 -6.28 0.91
C ILE A 199 -13.08 -6.83 0.49
N ASP A 200 -13.21 -7.25 -0.76
CA ASP A 200 -14.43 -7.78 -1.34
C ASP A 200 -14.13 -9.01 -2.21
N PRO A 201 -14.37 -10.23 -1.70
CA PRO A 201 -14.10 -11.48 -2.42
C PRO A 201 -14.96 -11.67 -3.69
N THR A 202 -15.98 -10.83 -3.91
CA THR A 202 -16.82 -10.90 -5.11
C THR A 202 -16.10 -10.41 -6.36
N VAL A 203 -15.06 -9.58 -6.21
CA VAL A 203 -14.23 -9.08 -7.31
C VAL A 203 -13.02 -9.98 -7.46
N LYS A 204 -13.00 -10.81 -8.50
CA LYS A 204 -11.87 -11.72 -8.79
C LYS A 204 -11.00 -11.20 -9.92
N GLU A 205 -11.61 -10.58 -10.91
CA GLU A 205 -10.94 -10.05 -12.09
C GLU A 205 -11.26 -8.57 -12.30
N LEU A 206 -10.43 -7.90 -13.10
CA LEU A 206 -10.64 -6.49 -13.43
C LEU A 206 -12.00 -6.26 -14.12
N GLY A 207 -12.49 -7.25 -14.87
CA GLY A 207 -13.81 -7.21 -15.51
C GLY A 207 -14.99 -7.28 -14.52
N ASP A 208 -14.79 -7.80 -13.31
CA ASP A 208 -15.86 -7.82 -12.30
C ASP A 208 -16.11 -6.43 -11.71
N LEU A 209 -15.10 -5.54 -11.74
CA LEU A 209 -15.28 -4.14 -11.35
C LEU A 209 -16.30 -3.43 -12.25
N ALA A 210 -16.40 -3.84 -13.52
CA ALA A 210 -17.36 -3.28 -14.49
C ALA A 210 -18.83 -3.67 -14.19
N LYS A 211 -19.03 -4.75 -13.44
CA LYS A 211 -20.37 -5.24 -13.06
C LYS A 211 -20.90 -4.55 -11.80
N LEU A 212 -20.09 -3.75 -11.13
CA LEU A 212 -20.48 -3.02 -9.93
C LEU A 212 -21.34 -1.81 -10.29
N ASP A 213 -22.39 -1.57 -9.51
CA ASP A 213 -23.22 -0.36 -9.65
C ASP A 213 -22.41 0.94 -9.48
N THR A 214 -21.28 0.86 -8.77
CA THR A 214 -20.36 1.97 -8.51
C THR A 214 -19.31 2.17 -9.62
N TYR A 215 -19.30 1.33 -10.67
CA TYR A 215 -18.34 1.37 -11.77
C TYR A 215 -18.18 2.74 -12.44
N PRO A 216 -19.25 3.50 -12.76
CA PRO A 216 -19.09 4.81 -13.41
C PRO A 216 -18.25 5.79 -12.58
N LYS A 217 -18.42 5.78 -11.26
CA LYS A 217 -17.64 6.63 -10.35
C LYS A 217 -16.19 6.15 -10.26
N LEU A 218 -15.98 4.82 -10.22
CA LEU A 218 -14.65 4.22 -10.20
C LEU A 218 -13.87 4.56 -11.47
N TYR A 219 -14.47 4.39 -12.65
CA TYR A 219 -13.86 4.70 -13.93
C TYR A 219 -13.44 6.18 -14.02
N ASP A 220 -14.31 7.10 -13.61
CA ASP A 220 -13.99 8.53 -13.58
C ASP A 220 -12.81 8.86 -12.66
N MET A 221 -12.70 8.19 -11.50
CA MET A 221 -11.57 8.38 -10.59
C MET A 221 -10.28 7.81 -11.19
N VAL A 222 -10.33 6.61 -11.76
CA VAL A 222 -9.15 6.00 -12.40
C VAL A 222 -8.66 6.86 -13.58
N LYS A 223 -9.59 7.41 -14.38
CA LYS A 223 -9.29 8.36 -15.47
C LYS A 223 -8.65 9.66 -14.99
N ARG A 224 -8.96 10.10 -13.77
CA ARG A 224 -8.33 11.27 -13.13
C ARG A 224 -6.96 10.96 -12.52
N GLY A 225 -6.47 9.72 -12.63
CA GLY A 225 -5.15 9.29 -12.15
C GLY A 225 -5.15 8.63 -10.77
N TYR A 226 -6.32 8.34 -10.18
CA TYR A 226 -6.39 7.58 -8.94
C TYR A 226 -6.01 6.12 -9.15
N SER A 227 -5.43 5.47 -8.13
CA SER A 227 -5.21 4.03 -8.14
C SER A 227 -6.53 3.27 -8.18
N ILE A 228 -6.57 2.07 -8.78
CA ILE A 228 -7.81 1.28 -8.89
C ILE A 228 -8.33 0.93 -7.49
N LEU A 229 -7.42 0.64 -6.57
CA LEU A 229 -7.73 0.37 -5.17
C LEU A 229 -8.36 1.57 -4.45
N ASP A 230 -7.77 2.76 -4.59
CA ASP A 230 -8.29 3.95 -3.91
C ASP A 230 -9.63 4.37 -4.52
N ALA A 231 -9.76 4.30 -5.84
CA ALA A 231 -11.02 4.51 -6.53
C ALA A 231 -12.09 3.53 -6.05
N TYR A 232 -11.77 2.24 -5.88
CA TYR A 232 -12.69 1.23 -5.36
C TYR A 232 -13.13 1.53 -3.92
N ARG A 233 -12.18 1.87 -3.03
CA ARG A 233 -12.47 2.22 -1.63
C ARG A 233 -13.36 3.45 -1.53
N LEU A 234 -13.09 4.46 -2.35
CA LEU A 234 -13.82 5.73 -2.32
C LEU A 234 -15.22 5.56 -2.94
N ALA A 235 -15.35 4.78 -4.02
CA ALA A 235 -16.62 4.51 -4.66
C ALA A 235 -17.55 3.63 -3.79
N ASN A 236 -16.98 2.73 -2.98
CA ASN A 236 -17.74 1.79 -2.12
C ASN A 236 -17.70 2.13 -0.63
N TYR A 237 -17.25 3.34 -0.25
CA TYR A 237 -16.97 3.73 1.14
C TYR A 237 -18.11 3.43 2.12
N ASP A 238 -19.34 3.80 1.77
CA ASP A 238 -20.51 3.59 2.64
C ASP A 238 -20.78 2.10 2.88
N THR A 239 -20.71 1.30 1.81
CA THR A 239 -20.95 -0.15 1.89
C THR A 239 -19.86 -0.87 2.68
N LEU A 240 -18.60 -0.45 2.52
CA LEU A 240 -17.45 -0.99 3.25
C LEU A 240 -17.55 -0.65 4.74
N THR A 241 -17.95 0.57 5.07
CA THR A 241 -18.14 1.01 6.45
C THR A 241 -19.26 0.22 7.13
N GLN A 242 -20.38 0.01 6.45
CA GLN A 242 -21.48 -0.82 6.95
C GLN A 242 -21.05 -2.27 7.17
N ARG A 243 -20.36 -2.88 6.20
CA ARG A 243 -19.82 -4.26 6.31
C ARG A 243 -18.82 -4.39 7.47
N ALA A 244 -17.91 -3.43 7.64
CA ALA A 244 -16.96 -3.42 8.75
C ALA A 244 -17.66 -3.32 10.11
N ALA A 245 -18.71 -2.49 10.22
CA ALA A 245 -19.52 -2.38 11.43
C ALA A 245 -20.31 -3.67 11.74
N GLU A 246 -20.83 -4.35 10.72
CA GLU A 246 -21.48 -5.66 10.87
C GLU A 246 -20.49 -6.76 11.26
N ALA A 247 -19.32 -6.81 10.63
CA ALA A 247 -18.26 -7.75 10.97
C ALA A 247 -17.80 -7.57 12.42
N SER A 248 -17.63 -6.32 12.86
CA SER A 248 -17.26 -6.00 14.25
C SER A 248 -18.35 -6.44 15.25
N ARG A 249 -19.63 -6.19 14.92
CA ARG A 249 -20.76 -6.67 15.72
C ARG A 249 -20.77 -8.20 15.82
N LYS A 250 -20.58 -8.90 14.71
CA LYS A 250 -20.50 -10.37 14.67
C LYS A 250 -19.29 -10.90 15.45
N ALA A 251 -18.12 -10.28 15.33
CA ALA A 251 -16.92 -10.66 16.07
C ALA A 251 -17.11 -10.49 17.59
N ALA A 252 -17.76 -9.40 18.01
CA ALA A 252 -18.11 -9.19 19.42
C ALA A 252 -19.09 -10.25 19.93
N ILE A 253 -20.13 -10.58 19.15
CA ILE A 253 -21.08 -11.65 19.49
C ILE A 253 -20.36 -12.99 19.60
N ASN A 254 -19.53 -13.35 18.62
CA ASN A 254 -18.77 -14.59 18.62
C ASN A 254 -17.78 -14.68 19.78
N SER A 255 -17.15 -13.55 20.18
CA SER A 255 -16.28 -13.48 21.36
C SER A 255 -17.05 -13.66 22.67
N VAL A 256 -18.27 -13.15 22.76
CA VAL A 256 -19.13 -13.36 23.94
C VAL A 256 -19.62 -14.80 24.00
N GLN A 257 -20.08 -15.35 22.87
CA GLN A 257 -20.51 -16.75 22.76
C GLN A 257 -19.35 -17.72 23.04
N SER A 258 -18.13 -17.39 22.61
CA SER A 258 -16.97 -18.20 22.95
C SER A 258 -16.60 -18.11 24.44
N LYS A 259 -16.79 -16.95 25.08
CA LYS A 259 -16.59 -16.85 26.54
C LYS A 259 -17.71 -17.52 27.36
N GLN A 260 -18.90 -17.75 26.79
CA GLN A 260 -19.98 -18.44 27.50
C GLN A 260 -19.66 -19.91 27.80
N HIS A 261 -18.92 -20.61 26.93
CA HIS A 261 -18.51 -22.00 27.21
C HIS A 261 -17.37 -22.11 28.23
N LEU A 262 -16.54 -21.07 28.39
CA LEU A 262 -15.53 -21.02 29.45
C LEU A 262 -16.16 -20.79 30.83
N LYS A 263 -17.12 -19.88 30.93
CA LYS A 263 -17.86 -19.64 32.19
C LYS A 263 -18.68 -20.84 32.65
N ALA A 264 -19.16 -21.68 31.72
CA ALA A 264 -19.84 -22.93 32.06
C ALA A 264 -18.90 -23.98 32.69
N THR A 265 -17.59 -23.87 32.46
CA THR A 265 -16.58 -24.83 32.96
C THR A 265 -15.93 -24.36 34.28
N GLU A 266 -15.83 -23.05 34.54
CA GLU A 266 -15.28 -22.51 35.79
C GLU A 266 -16.18 -22.72 37.04
N SER A 267 -17.47 -23.04 36.87
CA SER A 267 -18.41 -23.17 38.00
C SER A 267 -18.56 -24.60 38.57
N ARG A 268 -17.56 -25.49 38.38
CA ARG A 268 -17.59 -26.84 39.01
C ARG A 268 -16.30 -27.27 39.71
N GLY A 269 -15.39 -26.33 39.97
CA GLY A 269 -14.09 -26.58 40.61
C GLY A 269 -14.00 -26.12 42.07
N GLY A 270 -15.01 -26.39 42.90
CA GLY A 270 -14.85 -26.29 44.35
C GLY A 270 -13.95 -27.43 44.83
N GLY A 271 -12.65 -27.17 44.97
CA GLY A 271 -11.60 -28.14 45.25
C GLY A 271 -11.96 -29.17 46.32
N ALA A 272 -12.06 -30.43 45.91
CA ALA A 272 -12.11 -31.58 46.81
C ALA A 272 -10.82 -31.61 47.63
N ILE A 273 -10.90 -31.35 48.94
CA ILE A 273 -9.75 -31.48 49.83
C ILE A 273 -9.32 -32.95 49.83
N PRO A 274 -8.08 -33.29 49.42
CA PRO A 274 -7.60 -34.67 49.41
C PRO A 274 -7.46 -35.17 50.86
N VAL A 275 -7.93 -36.39 51.12
CA VAL A 275 -7.80 -37.04 52.44
C VAL A 275 -6.37 -37.56 52.59
N PRO A 276 -5.65 -37.23 53.67
CA PRO A 276 -4.33 -37.82 53.95
C PRO A 276 -4.40 -39.35 54.15
N ASP A 277 -3.38 -40.07 53.71
CA ASP A 277 -3.35 -41.55 53.74
C ASP A 277 -3.48 -42.12 55.15
N SER A 278 -2.93 -41.44 56.17
CA SER A 278 -3.07 -41.83 57.57
C SER A 278 -4.53 -41.84 58.05
N VAL A 279 -5.32 -40.85 57.59
CA VAL A 279 -6.75 -40.76 57.90
C VAL A 279 -7.53 -41.83 57.14
N LEU A 280 -7.14 -42.18 55.91
CA LEU A 280 -7.76 -43.27 55.16
C LEU A 280 -7.55 -44.64 55.84
N GLU A 281 -6.37 -44.90 56.39
CA GLU A 281 -6.05 -46.13 57.11
C GLU A 281 -6.85 -46.25 58.42
N GLU A 282 -6.96 -45.15 59.16
CA GLU A 282 -7.76 -45.08 60.39
C GLU A 282 -9.26 -45.31 60.11
N TYR A 283 -9.81 -44.67 59.07
CA TYR A 283 -11.20 -44.86 58.66
C TYR A 283 -11.48 -46.31 58.22
N ARG A 284 -10.53 -46.97 57.57
CA ARG A 284 -10.65 -48.39 57.19
C ARG A 284 -10.59 -49.33 58.39
N ALA A 285 -9.78 -49.01 59.40
CA ALA A 285 -9.68 -49.81 60.62
C ALA A 285 -10.98 -49.75 61.44
N LEU A 286 -11.62 -48.58 61.48
CA LEU A 286 -12.87 -48.35 62.22
C LEU A 286 -14.12 -48.79 61.45
N ASN A 287 -14.10 -48.69 60.12
CA ASN A 287 -15.20 -49.11 59.26
C ASN A 287 -14.69 -49.85 58.02
N PRO A 288 -14.46 -51.18 58.12
CA PRO A 288 -13.83 -51.97 57.06
C PRO A 288 -14.68 -52.12 55.78
N GLY A 289 -15.94 -51.68 55.80
CA GLY A 289 -16.84 -51.68 54.64
C GLY A 289 -16.97 -50.34 53.91
N ALA A 290 -16.38 -49.25 54.44
CA ALA A 290 -16.53 -47.93 53.84
C ALA A 290 -15.71 -47.78 52.55
N THR A 291 -16.35 -47.24 51.50
CA THR A 291 -15.68 -46.99 50.23
C THR A 291 -14.80 -45.74 50.31
N LYS A 292 -13.74 -45.67 49.47
CA LYS A 292 -12.82 -44.52 49.43
C LYS A 292 -13.56 -43.19 49.22
N GLU A 293 -14.63 -43.21 48.42
CA GLU A 293 -15.43 -42.04 48.08
C GLU A 293 -16.28 -41.54 49.26
N GLU A 294 -16.82 -42.45 50.07
CA GLU A 294 -17.59 -42.10 51.27
C GLU A 294 -16.68 -41.48 52.35
N ILE A 295 -15.46 -42.01 52.52
CA ILE A 295 -14.47 -41.46 53.44
C ILE A 295 -14.08 -40.04 53.00
N GLN A 296 -13.90 -39.82 51.70
CA GLN A 296 -13.59 -38.50 51.14
C GLN A 296 -14.72 -37.49 51.36
N LYS A 297 -15.98 -37.87 51.16
CA LYS A 297 -17.13 -37.01 51.46
C LYS A 297 -17.23 -36.66 52.94
N HIS A 298 -17.02 -37.65 53.81
CA HIS A 298 -17.07 -37.42 55.25
C HIS A 298 -15.94 -36.48 55.72
N TYR A 299 -14.72 -36.69 55.23
CA TYR A 299 -13.57 -35.84 55.54
C TYR A 299 -13.76 -34.40 55.03
N GLN A 300 -14.29 -34.23 53.82
CA GLN A 300 -14.59 -32.89 53.28
C GLN A 300 -15.66 -32.17 54.10
N SER A 301 -16.71 -32.89 54.53
CA SER A 301 -17.72 -32.33 55.42
C SER A 301 -17.14 -31.93 56.78
N TYR A 302 -16.29 -32.78 57.35
CA TYR A 302 -15.60 -32.51 58.61
C TYR A 302 -14.69 -31.28 58.51
N MET A 303 -13.84 -31.20 57.47
CA MET A 303 -12.94 -30.06 57.23
C MET A 303 -13.70 -28.76 56.93
N LYS A 304 -14.86 -28.84 56.27
CA LYS A 304 -15.70 -27.67 56.01
C LYS A 304 -16.36 -27.14 57.28
N ASN A 305 -16.77 -28.03 58.19
CA ASN A 305 -17.39 -27.65 59.45
C ASN A 305 -16.35 -27.13 60.46
N SER A 306 -15.18 -27.77 60.57
CA SER A 306 -14.11 -27.33 61.46
C SER A 306 -13.51 -25.96 61.08
N ARG A 307 -13.46 -25.64 59.78
CA ARG A 307 -13.07 -24.30 59.30
C ARG A 307 -14.10 -23.21 59.63
N LYS A 308 -15.34 -23.58 59.96
CA LYS A 308 -16.45 -22.66 60.24
C LYS A 308 -16.61 -22.35 61.73
N GLU A 309 -15.97 -23.13 62.60
CA GLU A 309 -15.98 -23.00 64.06
C GLU A 309 -14.71 -22.30 64.62
N GLN A 310 -13.80 -21.87 63.74
CA GLN A 310 -12.70 -20.94 64.04
C GLN A 310 -13.04 -19.54 63.54
#